data_AF-A0A2V9QF15-F1
#
_entry.id   AF-A0A2V9QF15-F1
#
_cell.length_a   1.000
_cell.length_b   1.000
_cell.length_c   1.000
_cell.angle_alpha   90.00
_cell.angle_beta   90.00
_cell.angle_gamma   90.00
#
_symmetry.space_group_name_H-M   'P 1'
#
loop_
_entity.id
_entity.type
_entity.pdbx_description
1 polymer ?
#
loop_
_entity_poly.entity_id
_entity_poly.type
_entity_poly.pdbx_seq_one_letter_code
_entity_poly.pdbx_strand_id
1 'polypeptide(L)' 'MAVYCYECPEELLHNPILLPKDVKNFSKLVRKRGYDEVEKPEHRVQIAGRIKLLHEIIEAGLKQLISNHSSMPI' A
#
# COMPACT_ATOMS: atom_id res chain seq x y z
N MET A 1 16.23 -4.63 -0.92
CA MET A 1 15.63 -4.68 -2.26
C MET A 1 15.17 -3.26 -2.57
N ALA A 2 15.70 -2.65 -3.62
CA ALA A 2 15.43 -1.25 -3.97
C ALA A 2 14.63 -1.19 -5.28
N VAL A 3 13.71 -0.23 -5.38
CA VAL A 3 13.00 0.10 -6.62
C VAL A 3 13.60 1.41 -7.13
N TYR A 4 14.15 1.36 -8.33
CA TYR A 4 14.65 2.54 -9.05
C TYR A 4 13.68 2.91 -10.16
N CYS A 5 13.65 4.19 -10.51
CA CYS A 5 13.04 4.63 -11.75
C CYS A 5 13.77 3.98 -12.93
N TYR A 6 13.04 3.60 -13.97
CA TYR A 6 13.65 3.01 -15.16
C TYR A 6 14.30 4.06 -16.07
N GLU A 7 13.80 5.30 -16.02
CA GLU A 7 14.22 6.39 -16.91
C GLU A 7 15.30 7.29 -16.31
N CYS A 8 15.41 7.34 -14.97
CA CYS A 8 16.41 8.12 -14.26
C CYS A 8 17.02 7.28 -13.12
N PRO A 9 18.23 7.61 -12.62
CA PRO A 9 18.86 6.86 -11.53
C PRO A 9 18.23 7.12 -10.15
N GLU A 10 17.01 7.66 -10.10
CA GLU A 10 16.31 7.94 -8.85
C GLU A 10 15.91 6.63 -8.15
N GLU A 11 16.29 6.52 -6.89
CA GLU A 11 15.79 5.47 -6.00
C GLU A 11 14.39 5.87 -5.50
N LEU A 12 13.35 5.23 -6.02
CA LEU A 12 11.96 5.53 -5.67
C LEU A 12 11.58 4.94 -4.31
N LEU A 13 12.08 3.75 -4.00
CA LEU A 13 11.75 3.07 -2.75
C LEU A 13 12.83 2.07 -2.37
N HIS A 14 13.52 2.33 -1.27
CA HIS A 14 14.46 1.38 -0.69
C HIS A 14 13.91 0.82 0.61
N ASN A 15 13.69 -0.50 0.64
CA ASN A 15 13.23 -1.23 1.82
C ASN A 15 12.07 -0.51 2.54
N PRO A 16 10.85 -0.51 1.97
CA PRO A 16 9.73 0.17 2.61
C PRO A 16 9.53 -0.33 4.05
N ILE A 17 9.76 0.56 5.01
CA ILE A 17 9.57 0.27 6.43
C ILE A 17 8.09 0.54 6.75
N LEU A 18 7.31 -0.53 6.92
CA LEU A 18 5.97 -0.41 7.46
C LEU A 18 6.05 -0.22 8.97
N LEU A 19 5.52 0.90 9.46
CA LEU A 19 5.46 1.15 10.90
C LEU A 19 4.41 0.24 11.55
N PRO A 20 4.51 -0.06 12.85
CA PRO A 20 3.50 -0.84 13.57
C PRO A 20 2.07 -0.29 13.41
N LYS A 21 1.92 1.04 13.30
CA LYS A 21 0.64 1.69 13.07
C LYS A 21 0.08 1.39 11.68
N ASP A 22 0.93 1.33 10.66
CA ASP A 22 0.53 1.04 9.28
C ASP A 22 -0.01 -0.38 9.19
N VAL A 23 0.72 -1.35 9.77
CA VAL A 23 0.30 -2.74 9.86
C VAL A 23 -1.03 -2.87 10.60
N LYS A 24 -1.20 -2.16 11.73
CA LYS A 24 -2.44 -2.17 12.51
C LYS A 24 -3.63 -1.61 11.71
N ASN A 25 -3.44 -0.50 11.01
CA ASN A 25 -4.50 0.12 10.22
C ASN A 25 -4.85 -0.70 8.99
N PHE A 26 -3.84 -1.23 8.28
CA PHE A 26 -4.05 -2.12 7.16
C PHE A 26 -4.82 -3.38 7.58
N SER A 27 -4.45 -3.99 8.71
CA SER A 27 -5.16 -5.15 9.25
C SER A 27 -6.64 -4.88 9.57
N LYS A 28 -7.00 -3.66 10.02
CA LYS A 28 -8.41 -3.28 10.19
C LYS A 28 -9.15 -3.21 8.86
N LEU A 29 -8.51 -2.67 7.82
CA LEU A 29 -9.10 -2.61 6.48
C LEU A 29 -9.26 -3.99 5.86
N VAL A 30 -8.27 -4.86 6.00
CA VAL A 30 -8.32 -6.27 5.57
C VAL A 30 -9.56 -6.96 6.15
N ARG A 31 -9.78 -6.86 7.47
CA ARG A 31 -10.98 -7.41 8.12
C ARG A 31 -12.27 -6.76 7.65
N LYS A 32 -12.31 -5.43 7.57
CA LYS A 32 -13.50 -4.69 7.12
C LYS A 32 -13.90 -5.05 5.68
N ARG A 33 -12.94 -5.47 4.85
CA ARG A 33 -13.15 -5.89 3.45
C ARG A 33 -13.31 -7.40 3.29
N GLY A 34 -13.27 -8.18 4.38
CA GLY A 34 -13.45 -9.64 4.35
C GLY A 34 -12.28 -10.39 3.70
N TYR A 35 -11.07 -9.85 3.79
CA TYR A 35 -9.84 -10.49 3.29
C TYR A 35 -9.00 -11.11 4.40
N ASP A 36 -9.52 -11.26 5.61
CA ASP A 36 -8.86 -11.93 6.73
C ASP A 36 -9.10 -13.44 6.74
N GLU A 37 -8.06 -14.18 7.12
CA GLU A 37 -8.07 -15.64 7.23
C GLU A 37 -8.24 -16.00 8.70
N VAL A 38 -9.24 -16.84 9.01
CA VAL A 38 -9.35 -17.50 10.34
C VAL A 38 -8.53 -18.79 10.35
N GLU A 39 -8.48 -19.48 9.21
CA GLU A 39 -7.77 -20.73 9.01
C GLU A 39 -6.84 -20.63 7.80
N LYS A 40 -5.91 -21.58 7.68
CA LYS A 40 -5.01 -21.64 6.52
C LYS A 40 -5.83 -21.89 5.26
N PRO A 41 -5.80 -21.00 4.26
CA PRO A 41 -6.71 -21.09 3.13
C PRO A 41 -6.17 -22.10 2.11
N GLU A 42 -7.06 -22.84 1.47
CA GLU A 42 -6.72 -23.71 0.33
C GLU A 42 -6.42 -22.89 -0.94
N HIS A 43 -6.84 -21.63 -0.99
CA HIS A 43 -6.74 -20.75 -2.15
C HIS A 43 -6.18 -19.38 -1.80
N ARG A 44 -5.53 -18.72 -2.77
CA ARG A 44 -4.86 -17.42 -2.57
C ARG A 44 -5.77 -16.21 -2.79
N VAL A 45 -7.08 -16.38 -2.83
CA VAL A 45 -8.05 -15.31 -3.14
C VAL A 45 -7.94 -14.16 -2.15
N GLN A 46 -7.82 -14.45 -0.86
CA GLN A 46 -7.68 -13.41 0.16
C GLN A 46 -6.37 -12.65 0.05
N ILE A 47 -5.26 -13.34 -0.20
CA ILE A 47 -3.95 -12.71 -0.44
C ILE A 47 -4.03 -11.77 -1.65
N ALA A 48 -4.67 -12.19 -2.75
CA ALA A 48 -4.90 -11.33 -3.91
C ALA A 48 -5.75 -10.10 -3.55
N GLY A 49 -6.77 -10.27 -2.69
CA GLY A 49 -7.56 -9.16 -2.13
C GLY A 49 -6.72 -8.18 -1.33
N ARG A 50 -5.82 -8.66 -0.46
CA ARG A 50 -4.90 -7.81 0.32
C ARG A 50 -3.96 -7.02 -0.58
N ILE A 51 -3.44 -7.63 -1.65
CA ILE A 51 -2.58 -6.94 -2.62
C ILE A 51 -3.37 -5.81 -3.31
N LYS A 52 -4.57 -6.10 -3.83
CA LYS A 52 -5.44 -5.08 -4.43
C LYS A 52 -5.72 -3.94 -3.45
N LEU A 53 -6.06 -4.26 -2.21
CA LEU A 53 -6.32 -3.28 -1.16
C LEU A 53 -5.10 -2.40 -0.86
N LEU A 54 -3.88 -2.95 -0.91
CA LEU A 54 -2.66 -2.15 -0.75
C LEU A 54 -2.49 -1.14 -1.89
N HIS A 55 -2.76 -1.55 -3.14
CA HIS A 55 -2.75 -0.63 -4.28
C HIS A 55 -3.81 0.47 -4.14
N GLU A 56 -5.03 0.14 -3.69
CA GLU A 56 -6.08 1.14 -3.43
C GLU A 56 -5.65 2.18 -2.39
N ILE A 57 -4.94 1.76 -1.34
CA ILE A 57 -4.42 2.67 -0.30
C ILE A 57 -3.38 3.62 -0.90
N ILE A 58 -2.43 3.10 -1.67
CA ILE A 58 -1.40 3.91 -2.35
C ILE A 58 -2.08 4.90 -3.29
N GLU A 59 -3.01 4.45 -4.12
CA GLU A 59 -3.76 5.31 -5.05
C GLU A 59 -4.54 6.41 -4.34
N ALA A 60 -5.23 6.08 -3.24
CA ALA A 60 -5.97 7.06 -2.45
C ALA A 60 -5.04 8.14 -1.86
N GLY A 61 -3.88 7.74 -1.34
CA GLY A 61 -2.87 8.67 -0.82
C GLY A 61 -2.27 9.56 -1.92
N LEU A 62 -1.89 8.97 -3.05
CA LEU A 62 -1.37 9.72 -4.21
C LEU A 62 -2.39 10.74 -4.73
N LYS A 63 -3.66 10.32 -4.92
CA LYS A 63 -4.74 11.22 -5.33
C LYS A 63 -4.89 12.39 -4.37
N GLN A 64 -4.96 12.09 -3.07
CA GLN A 64 -5.07 13.13 -2.04
C GLN A 64 -3.90 14.11 -2.10
N LEU A 65 -2.66 13.63 -2.20
CA LEU A 65 -1.47 14.48 -2.20
C LEU A 65 -1.33 15.29 -3.50
N ILE A 66 -1.60 14.69 -4.67
CA ILE A 66 -1.57 15.38 -5.95
C ILE A 66 -2.63 16.49 -6.00
N SER A 67 -3.86 16.19 -5.54
CA SER A 67 -4.92 17.20 -5.46
C SER A 67 -4.56 18.34 -4.48
N ASN A 68 -3.85 18.04 -3.40
CA ASN A 68 -3.41 19.03 -2.41
C ASN A 68 -2.17 19.83 -2.85
N HIS A 69 -1.37 19.35 -3.80
CA HIS A 69 -0.16 20.01 -4.32
C HIS A 69 -0.43 21.09 -5.38
N SER A 70 -1.67 21.59 -5.49
CA SER A 70 -1.93 22.88 -6.16
C SER A 70 -1.50 24.09 -5.31
N SER A 71 -0.95 23.90 -4.10
CA SER A 71 -0.43 24.97 -3.25
C SER A 71 0.90 24.60 -2.58
N MET A 72 1.94 25.32 -3.01
CA MET A 72 3.32 25.44 -2.50
C MET A 72 4.38 24.47 -3.05
N PRO A 73 5.43 25.00 -3.71
CA PRO A 73 6.69 24.29 -3.89
C PRO A 73 7.47 24.28 -2.56
N ILE A 74 8.25 23.23 -2.36
CA ILE A 74 9.24 23.09 -1.27
C ILE A 74 10.42 24.03 -1.54
#